data_AF-A0A1E5IM55-F1
#
_entry.id   AF-A0A1E5IM55-F1
#
_cell.length_a   1.000
_cell.length_b   1.000
_cell.length_c   1.000
_cell.angle_alpha   90.00
_cell.angle_beta   90.00
_cell.angle_gamma   90.00
#
_symmetry.space_group_name_H-M   'P 1'
#
loop_
_entity.id
_entity.type
_entity.pdbx_description
1 polymer ?
#
loop_
_entity_poly.entity_id
_entity_poly.type
_entity_poly.pdbx_seq_one_letter_code
_entity_poly.pdbx_strand_id
1 'polypeptide(L)' 'MVKVENLHKSFSVKHVLCEVGIEVRDDETFVIIGSSGTGKSVLLKNIVGLMKPDTGSIKID' A
#
# COMPACT_ATOMS: atom_id res chain seq x y z
N MET A 1 -7.19 13.03 2.54
CA MET A 1 -7.08 11.77 3.32
C MET A 1 -6.59 10.64 2.42
N VAL A 2 -5.81 9.67 2.93
CA VAL A 2 -5.44 8.45 2.18
C VAL A 2 -6.06 7.23 2.85
N LYS A 3 -6.85 6.45 2.11
CA LYS A 3 -7.43 5.19 2.61
C LYS A 3 -7.06 4.02 1.69
N VAL A 4 -6.51 2.97 2.27
CA VAL A 4 -6.15 1.71 1.62
C VAL A 4 -6.96 0.60 2.25
N GLU A 5 -7.70 -0.17 1.44
CA GLU A 5 -8.60 -1.23 1.91
C GLU A 5 -8.29 -2.55 1.21
N ASN A 6 -7.96 -3.58 2.01
CA ASN A 6 -7.70 -4.96 1.57
C ASN A 6 -6.73 -5.04 0.38
N LEU A 7 -5.61 -4.32 0.45
CA LEU A 7 -4.70 -4.20 -0.68
C LEU A 7 -3.80 -5.44 -0.79
N HIS A 8 -3.87 -6.11 -1.94
CA HIS A 8 -2.96 -7.21 -2.28
C HIS A 8 -2.08 -6.86 -3.47
N LYS A 9 -0.82 -7.30 -3.41
CA LYS A 9 0.10 -7.25 -4.54
C LYS A 9 1.07 -8.42 -4.52
N SER A 10 1.15 -9.11 -5.64
CA SER A 10 2.03 -10.24 -5.87
C SER A 10 2.87 -10.01 -7.12
N PHE A 11 4.07 -10.57 -7.13
CA PHE A 11 4.91 -10.68 -8.33
C PHE A 11 5.25 -12.15 -8.53
N SER A 12 4.74 -12.73 -9.60
CA SER A 12 4.78 -14.18 -9.83
C SER A 12 4.27 -14.94 -8.59
N VAL A 13 5.10 -15.78 -7.97
CA VAL A 13 4.73 -16.60 -6.80
C VAL A 13 4.89 -15.86 -5.46
N LYS A 14 5.44 -14.64 -5.45
CA LYS A 14 5.73 -13.90 -4.23
C LYS A 14 4.61 -12.92 -3.91
N HIS A 15 3.91 -13.16 -2.80
CA HIS A 15 3.02 -12.18 -2.19
C HIS A 15 3.83 -11.11 -1.46
N VAL A 16 3.69 -9.85 -1.89
CA VAL A 16 4.45 -8.71 -1.35
C VAL A 16 3.59 -7.83 -0.45
N LEU A 17 2.35 -7.59 -0.82
CA LEU A 17 1.33 -6.98 0.04
C LEU A 17 0.22 -8.01 0.25
N CYS A 18 -0.08 -8.28 1.52
CA CYS A 18 -1.08 -9.26 1.93
C CYS A 18 -2.11 -8.53 2.81
N GLU A 19 -3.28 -8.24 2.25
CA GLU A 19 -4.41 -7.64 2.98
C GLU A 19 -4.03 -6.35 3.74
N VAL A 20 -3.31 -5.45 3.07
CA VAL A 20 -2.88 -4.20 3.72
C VAL A 20 -4.05 -3.24 3.86
N GLY A 21 -4.29 -2.76 5.08
CA GLY A 21 -5.27 -1.72 5.41
C GLY A 21 -4.60 -0.56 6.14
N ILE A 22 -4.77 0.66 5.63
CA ILE A 22 -4.21 1.90 6.21
C ILE A 22 -5.21 3.03 6.04
N GLU A 23 -5.34 3.88 7.05
CA GLU A 23 -6.03 5.16 6.99
C GLU A 23 -5.06 6.23 7.48
N VAL A 24 -4.78 7.24 6.65
CA VAL A 24 -3.98 8.41 7.00
C VAL A 24 -4.86 9.64 6.86
N ARG A 25 -5.04 10.35 7.96
CA ARG A 25 -5.91 11.54 8.02
C ARG A 25 -5.18 12.75 7.47
N ASP A 26 -5.95 13.80 7.20
CA ASP A 26 -5.38 15.10 6.85
C ASP A 26 -4.54 15.62 8.03
N ASP A 27 -3.47 16.33 7.71
CA ASP A 27 -2.48 16.85 8.67
C ASP A 27 -1.74 15.79 9.51
N GLU A 28 -1.85 14.50 9.17
CA GLU A 28 -1.16 13.41 9.85
C GLU A 28 0.22 13.11 9.24
N THR A 29 1.23 12.91 10.08
CA THR A 29 2.50 12.32 9.66
C THR A 29 2.49 10.81 9.91
N PHE A 30 2.39 10.04 8.84
CA PHE A 30 2.42 8.58 8.88
C PHE A 30 3.76 8.02 8.38
N VAL A 31 4.32 7.02 9.07
CA VAL A 31 5.62 6.42 8.73
C VAL A 31 5.47 4.92 8.51
N ILE A 32 6.01 4.42 7.38
CA ILE A 32 6.10 2.99 7.08
C ILE A 32 7.51 2.50 7.41
N ILE A 33 7.63 1.58 8.36
CA ILE A 33 8.90 0.96 8.77
C ILE A 33 8.91 -0.55 8.47
N GLY A 34 10.11 -1.12 8.35
CA GLY A 34 10.32 -2.55 8.15
C GLY A 34 11.58 -2.88 7.36
N SER A 35 12.03 -4.12 7.42
CA SER A 35 13.24 -4.62 6.74
C SER A 35 13.21 -4.42 5.22
N SER A 36 14.38 -4.46 4.57
CA SER A 36 14.43 -4.42 3.11
C SER A 36 13.61 -5.56 2.49
N GLY A 37 12.90 -5.28 1.39
CA GLY A 37 12.11 -6.29 0.67
C GLY A 37 10.73 -6.62 1.23
N THR A 38 10.28 -5.97 2.32
CA THR A 38 8.96 -6.21 2.95
C THR A 38 7.78 -5.52 2.26
N GLY A 39 7.99 -4.87 1.12
CA GLY A 39 6.90 -4.27 0.32
C GLY A 39 6.65 -2.77 0.55
N LYS A 40 7.42 -2.07 1.38
CA LYS A 40 7.26 -0.62 1.63
C LYS A 40 7.18 0.23 0.35
N SER A 41 8.16 0.10 -0.54
CA SER A 41 8.17 0.83 -1.81
C SER A 41 7.08 0.35 -2.77
N VAL A 42 6.62 -0.90 -2.63
CA VAL A 42 5.50 -1.42 -3.44
C VAL A 42 4.19 -0.79 -2.97
N LEU A 43 3.94 -0.72 -1.67
CA LEU A 43 2.79 -0.02 -1.10
C LEU A 43 2.76 1.45 -1.53
N LEU A 44 3.87 2.19 -1.36
CA LEU A 44 3.94 3.60 -1.77
C LEU A 44 3.66 3.78 -3.27
N LYS A 45 4.22 2.93 -4.14
CA LYS A 45 3.96 2.97 -5.58
C LYS A 45 2.50 2.70 -5.93
N ASN A 46 1.80 1.85 -5.17
CA ASN A 46 0.37 1.65 -5.36
C ASN A 46 -0.42 2.90 -4.93
N ILE A 47 -0.07 3.49 -3.79
CA ILE A 47 -0.71 4.72 -3.29
C ILE A 47 -0.56 5.86 -4.31
N VAL A 48 0.64 6.11 -4.83
CA VAL A 48 0.87 7.20 -5.80
C VAL A 48 0.46 6.85 -7.25
N GLY A 49 -0.25 5.73 -7.48
CA GLY A 49 -0.76 5.35 -8.80
C GLY A 49 0.28 4.88 -9.82
N LEU A 50 1.54 4.69 -9.41
CA LEU A 50 2.62 4.17 -10.26
C LEU A 50 2.55 2.65 -10.43
N MET A 51 1.69 1.97 -9.66
CA MET A 51 1.48 0.55 -9.72
C MET A 51 0.00 0.24 -9.43
N LYS A 52 -0.59 -0.67 -10.20
CA LYS A 52 -1.93 -1.18 -9.90
C LYS A 52 -1.86 -2.32 -8.88
N PRO A 53 -2.74 -2.35 -7.87
CA PRO A 53 -2.87 -3.50 -7.01
C PRO A 53 -3.50 -4.67 -7.77
N ASP A 54 -3.36 -5.87 -7.23
CA ASP A 54 -4.04 -7.04 -7.80
C ASP A 54 -5.50 -7.08 -7.32
N THR A 55 -5.74 -6.75 -6.04
CA THR A 55 -7.06 -6.57 -5.44
C THR A 55 -7.03 -5.47 -4.37
N GLY A 56 -8.21 -5.05 -3.92
CA GLY A 56 -8.38 -3.97 -2.95
C GLY A 56 -8.60 -2.62 -3.60
N SER A 57 -8.60 -1.56 -2.79
CA SER A 57 -8.81 -0.20 -3.28
C SER A 57 -7.97 0.82 -2.54
N ILE A 58 -7.70 1.93 -3.24
CA ILE A 58 -6.99 3.09 -2.70
C ILE A 58 -7.83 4.32 -3.04
N LYS A 59 -8.14 5.11 -2.03
CA LYS A 59 -8.85 6.40 -2.14
C LYS A 59 -7.94 7.51 -1.65
N ILE A 60 -7.90 8.59 -2.40
CA ILE A 60 -7.14 9.81 -2.10
C ILE A 60 -8.12 10.97 -2.31
N ASP A 61 -8.33 11.72 -1.23
CA ASP A 61 -9.14 12.95 -1.20
C ASP A 61 -8.25 14.16 -0.88
#